data_AF-A0A378LTB6-F1
#
_entry.id   AF-A0A378LTB6-F1
#
_cell.length_a   1.000
_cell.length_b   1.000
_cell.length_c   1.000
_cell.angle_alpha   90.00
_cell.angle_beta   90.00
_cell.angle_gamma   90.00
#
_symmetry.space_group_name_H-M   'P 1'
#
loop_
_entity.id
_entity.type
_entity.pdbx_description
1 polymer ?
#
loop_
_entity_poly.entity_id
_entity_poly.type
_entity_poly.pdbx_seq_one_letter_code
_entity_poly.pdbx_strand_id
1 'polypeptide(L)'
;MTFVPPAFAILRVNTLNLETKYSTLLGRYKVVESDGPPTIQQSSLEVLIARTNEVIKSKSGRDTQVEVFSLLVNELRQIPVEDKDKIKQGTLFLLGALIHRYFRLIKEYDTYNVYASWTYFGKCDVTSSKLFLAIRKALQFRDLSVVKKRYREDDLKILDVLTIIKSLEVFRDNMLLEDKEKTPRYMKYPHFAKDENFKQYLQEIIDEHTRRGAAMLQRFKAIAFVQSLAVQIENERFLLEKDIEKWCKAIAKDYKNFAHFKALDDVAINSSLMKHVESETSRNIIFSLFYTPLIQDNLNTLDHSNFLAKMKECYDFTCSYMLFGGYALLLQQSRMLDTDLSFTIQKSLVLERSLDELSKEDMLNGVKFLKQFLENEPGAVLDCEFFESKDKMNTAIARAEKELTLLVSSQKENHEVVLTF
;
A
#
# COMPACT_ATOMS: atom_id res chain seq x y z
N MET A 1 18.93 -21.60 5.95
CA MET A 1 18.21 -20.71 5.00
C MET A 1 18.93 -20.73 3.67
N THR A 2 18.24 -21.18 2.62
CA THR A 2 18.76 -21.28 1.24
C THR A 2 18.44 -20.03 0.43
N PHE A 3 17.34 -19.35 0.75
CA PHE A 3 16.97 -18.10 0.13
C PHE A 3 17.60 -16.90 0.86
N VAL A 4 18.19 -15.98 0.09
CA VAL A 4 18.68 -14.70 0.58
C VAL A 4 17.83 -13.60 -0.06
N PRO A 5 17.04 -12.83 0.72
CA PRO A 5 16.27 -11.74 0.17
C PRO A 5 17.19 -10.67 -0.45
N PRO A 6 16.72 -9.92 -1.45
CA PRO A 6 17.48 -8.81 -2.00
C PRO A 6 17.81 -7.77 -0.91
N ALA A 7 18.85 -6.96 -1.14
CA ALA A 7 19.24 -5.88 -0.24
C ALA A 7 18.04 -4.99 0.13
N PHE A 8 18.01 -4.49 1.37
CA PHE A 8 16.79 -3.89 1.92
C PHE A 8 16.33 -2.69 1.09
N ALA A 9 17.27 -1.86 0.62
CA ALA A 9 16.98 -0.74 -0.27
C ALA A 9 16.21 -1.15 -1.53
N ILE A 10 16.57 -2.29 -2.15
CA ILE A 10 15.90 -2.83 -3.34
C ILE A 10 14.54 -3.40 -2.97
N LEU A 11 14.49 -4.24 -1.94
CA LEU A 11 13.25 -4.89 -1.50
C LEU A 11 12.20 -3.87 -1.07
N ARG A 12 12.60 -2.84 -0.36
CA ARG A 12 11.75 -1.72 0.07
C ARG A 12 11.15 -1.00 -1.12
N VAL A 13 11.97 -0.59 -2.10
CA VAL A 13 11.46 0.09 -3.31
C VAL A 13 10.52 -0.81 -4.10
N ASN A 14 10.84 -2.10 -4.22
CA ASN A 14 9.94 -3.06 -4.84
C ASN A 14 8.60 -3.16 -4.11
N THR A 15 8.63 -3.21 -2.78
CA THR A 15 7.45 -3.29 -1.90
C THR A 15 6.58 -2.05 -2.01
N LEU A 16 7.18 -0.85 -1.94
CA LEU A 16 6.46 0.42 -2.06
C LEU A 16 5.81 0.57 -3.45
N ASN A 17 6.34 -0.09 -4.47
CA ASN A 17 5.78 -0.09 -5.82
C ASN A 17 4.75 -1.21 -6.09
N LEU A 18 4.44 -2.08 -5.12
CA LEU A 18 3.47 -3.17 -5.30
C LEU A 18 2.10 -2.70 -5.78
N GLU A 19 1.51 -1.68 -5.15
CA GLU A 19 0.18 -1.17 -5.53
C GLU A 19 0.15 -0.77 -7.01
N THR A 20 1.20 -0.10 -7.48
CA THR A 20 1.35 0.34 -8.88
C THR A 20 1.57 -0.83 -9.84
N LYS A 21 2.38 -1.82 -9.45
CA LYS A 21 2.63 -3.02 -10.27
C LYS A 21 1.40 -3.92 -10.35
N TYR A 22 0.65 -4.03 -9.27
CA TYR A 22 -0.56 -4.84 -9.16
C TYR A 22 -1.76 -4.15 -9.86
N SER A 23 -1.93 -2.84 -9.69
CA SER A 23 -2.98 -2.05 -10.33
C SER A 23 -2.45 -1.28 -11.55
N THR A 24 -2.44 -1.93 -12.71
CA THR A 24 -2.12 -1.27 -13.99
C THR A 24 -3.15 -0.20 -14.39
N LEU A 25 -4.33 -0.17 -13.75
CA LEU A 25 -5.44 0.75 -14.08
C LEU A 25 -5.36 2.09 -13.34
N LEU A 26 -4.80 2.13 -12.13
CA LEU A 26 -4.47 3.40 -11.46
C LEU A 26 -3.50 4.26 -12.29
N GLY A 27 -2.64 3.63 -13.10
CA GLY A 27 -1.75 4.31 -14.06
C GLY A 27 -2.45 5.06 -15.19
N ARG A 28 -3.77 4.90 -15.37
CA ARG A 28 -4.56 5.71 -16.34
C ARG A 28 -5.01 7.06 -15.77
N TYR A 29 -5.09 7.13 -14.44
CA TYR A 29 -5.40 8.34 -13.68
C TYR A 29 -4.18 8.91 -12.97
N LYS A 30 -3.08 8.15 -12.89
CA LYS A 30 -1.74 8.59 -12.52
C LYS A 30 -0.89 8.65 -13.79
N VAL A 31 -0.57 9.84 -14.28
CA VAL A 31 0.59 9.97 -15.16
C VAL A 31 1.81 9.62 -14.30
N VAL A 32 2.46 8.50 -14.60
CA VAL A 32 3.77 8.18 -14.02
C VAL A 32 4.71 9.30 -14.46
N GLU A 33 5.19 10.10 -13.52
CA GLU A 33 6.37 10.94 -13.72
C GLU A 33 7.50 9.96 -14.04
N SER A 34 7.89 9.92 -15.32
CA SER A 34 9.08 9.21 -15.74
C SER A 34 10.27 9.97 -15.18
N ASP A 35 11.32 9.28 -14.72
CA ASP A 35 12.63 9.86 -14.34
C ASP A 35 13.39 10.47 -15.56
N GLY A 36 12.67 11.06 -16.50
CA GLY A 36 13.19 11.73 -17.69
C GLY A 36 13.43 13.23 -17.46
N PRO A 37 14.16 13.89 -18.37
CA PRO A 37 14.55 15.30 -18.23
C PRO A 37 13.33 16.24 -18.17
N PRO A 38 13.48 17.44 -17.56
CA PRO A 38 12.37 18.32 -17.16
C PRO A 38 11.71 18.95 -18.39
N THR A 39 10.79 18.22 -18.99
CA THR A 39 9.70 18.79 -19.78
C THR A 39 8.53 18.99 -18.82
N ILE A 40 7.83 20.12 -18.91
CA ILE A 40 6.70 20.49 -18.05
C ILE A 40 5.63 19.39 -18.17
N GLN A 41 5.68 18.40 -17.29
CA GLN A 41 4.80 17.25 -17.32
C GLN A 41 3.51 17.64 -16.60
N GLN A 42 2.39 17.65 -17.32
CA GLN A 42 1.09 18.00 -16.75
C GLN A 42 0.75 17.04 -15.61
N SER A 43 0.31 17.60 -14.48
CA SER A 43 -0.07 16.79 -13.32
C SER A 43 -1.35 15.98 -13.61
N SER A 44 -1.54 14.89 -12.87
CA SER A 44 -2.75 14.06 -13.01
C SER A 44 -4.04 14.86 -12.74
N LEU A 45 -3.97 15.84 -11.85
CA LEU A 45 -5.08 16.75 -11.55
C LEU A 45 -5.39 17.68 -12.74
N GLU A 46 -4.38 18.26 -13.37
CA GLU A 46 -4.55 19.12 -14.56
C GLU A 46 -5.19 18.36 -15.71
N VAL A 47 -4.74 17.14 -15.97
CA VAL A 47 -5.32 16.26 -17.00
C VAL A 47 -6.79 15.97 -16.70
N LEU A 48 -7.13 15.65 -15.44
CA LEU A 48 -8.51 15.37 -15.06
C LEU A 48 -9.40 16.62 -15.09
N ILE A 49 -8.87 17.79 -14.72
CA ILE A 49 -9.54 19.09 -14.85
C ILE A 49 -9.83 19.38 -16.33
N ALA A 50 -8.85 19.18 -17.23
CA ALA A 50 -9.03 19.40 -18.65
C ALA A 50 -10.15 18.53 -19.23
N ARG A 51 -10.24 17.26 -18.80
CA ARG A 51 -11.32 16.35 -19.18
C ARG A 51 -12.66 16.76 -18.58
N THR A 52 -12.67 17.21 -17.32
CA THR A 52 -13.89 17.67 -16.65
C THR A 52 -14.44 18.95 -17.27
N ASN A 53 -13.59 19.83 -17.84
CA ASN A 53 -14.05 20.98 -18.60
C ASN A 53 -14.96 20.59 -19.79
N GLU A 54 -14.75 19.42 -20.38
CA GLU A 54 -15.65 18.91 -21.44
C GLU A 54 -17.02 18.49 -20.89
N VAL A 55 -17.08 18.04 -19.63
CA VAL A 55 -18.34 17.83 -18.90
C VAL A 55 -19.05 19.15 -18.64
N ILE A 56 -18.30 20.18 -18.21
CA ILE A 56 -18.82 21.52 -17.93
C ILE A 56 -19.42 22.17 -19.19
N LYS A 57 -18.80 21.98 -20.35
CA LYS A 57 -19.29 22.50 -21.63
C LYS A 57 -20.48 21.71 -22.20
N SER A 58 -20.88 20.60 -21.59
CA SER A 58 -21.95 19.75 -22.14
C SER A 58 -23.31 20.42 -21.99
N LYS A 59 -24.03 20.60 -23.12
CA LYS A 59 -25.40 21.15 -23.14
C LYS A 59 -26.43 20.10 -22.72
N SER A 60 -26.41 19.73 -21.43
CA SER A 60 -27.14 18.56 -20.91
C SER A 60 -28.53 18.83 -20.35
N GLY A 61 -28.92 20.10 -20.17
CA GLY A 61 -30.19 20.47 -19.51
C GLY A 61 -30.23 20.11 -18.02
N ARG A 62 -29.09 19.74 -17.44
CA ARG A 62 -28.90 19.41 -16.03
C ARG A 62 -27.95 20.43 -15.38
N ASP A 63 -28.24 21.71 -15.58
CA ASP A 63 -27.29 22.79 -15.36
C ASP A 63 -26.78 22.87 -13.91
N THR A 64 -27.64 22.60 -12.92
CA THR A 64 -27.24 22.54 -11.50
C THR A 64 -26.25 21.39 -11.21
N GLN A 65 -26.36 20.26 -11.91
CA GLN A 65 -25.41 19.13 -11.79
C GLN A 65 -24.08 19.47 -12.45
N VAL A 66 -24.12 20.19 -13.58
CA VAL A 66 -22.94 20.66 -14.30
C VAL A 66 -22.18 21.72 -13.48
N GLU A 67 -22.91 22.61 -12.82
CA GLU A 67 -22.36 23.67 -11.97
C GLU A 67 -21.48 23.13 -10.83
N VAL A 68 -21.84 21.98 -10.23
CA VAL A 68 -21.00 21.31 -9.23
C VAL A 68 -19.58 21.08 -9.75
N PHE A 69 -19.44 20.58 -10.99
CA PHE A 69 -18.13 20.34 -11.59
C PHE A 69 -17.37 21.64 -11.85
N SER A 70 -18.06 22.72 -12.19
CA SER A 70 -17.45 24.03 -12.35
C SER A 70 -16.87 24.56 -11.03
N LEU A 71 -17.65 24.49 -9.95
CA LEU A 71 -17.21 24.87 -8.61
C LEU A 71 -16.01 24.03 -8.14
N LEU A 72 -16.12 22.70 -8.25
CA LEU A 72 -15.03 21.78 -7.88
C LEU A 72 -13.74 22.05 -8.68
N VAL A 73 -13.83 22.23 -10.00
CA VAL A 73 -12.66 22.51 -10.83
C VAL A 73 -12.01 23.84 -10.44
N ASN A 74 -12.80 24.88 -10.15
CA ASN A 74 -12.27 26.18 -9.75
C ASN A 74 -11.54 26.11 -8.39
N GLU A 75 -12.08 25.36 -7.44
CA GLU A 75 -11.43 25.11 -6.16
C GLU A 75 -10.12 24.33 -6.32
N LEU A 76 -10.14 23.26 -7.12
CA LEU A 76 -8.98 22.38 -7.29
C LEU A 76 -7.84 23.01 -8.09
N ARG A 77 -8.12 24.00 -8.95
CA ARG A 77 -7.08 24.80 -9.62
C ARG A 77 -6.20 25.60 -8.65
N GLN A 78 -6.65 25.81 -7.41
CA GLN A 78 -5.88 26.54 -6.40
C GLN A 78 -4.81 25.66 -5.71
N ILE A 79 -4.76 24.35 -6.01
CA ILE A 79 -3.75 23.46 -5.44
C ILE A 79 -2.39 23.77 -6.06
N PRO A 80 -1.34 24.07 -5.26
CA PRO A 80 0.01 24.30 -5.77
C PRO A 80 0.57 23.09 -6.53
N VAL A 81 1.25 23.34 -7.65
CA VAL A 81 1.80 22.28 -8.53
C VAL A 81 2.92 21.50 -7.83
N GLU A 82 3.55 22.08 -6.83
CA GLU A 82 4.64 21.50 -6.06
C GLU A 82 4.16 20.53 -4.97
N ASP A 83 2.87 20.61 -4.57
CA ASP A 83 2.31 19.82 -3.48
C ASP A 83 1.73 18.49 -4.01
N LYS A 84 2.61 17.51 -4.20
CA LYS A 84 2.27 16.19 -4.77
C LYS A 84 1.15 15.47 -4.01
N ASP A 85 1.11 15.61 -2.69
CA ASP A 85 0.09 14.97 -1.86
C ASP A 85 -1.28 15.64 -2.04
N LYS A 86 -1.33 16.98 -2.07
CA LYS A 86 -2.58 17.68 -2.39
C LYS A 86 -3.03 17.43 -3.83
N ILE A 87 -2.12 17.33 -4.79
CA ILE A 87 -2.46 16.95 -6.18
C ILE A 87 -3.13 15.58 -6.22
N LYS A 88 -2.57 14.59 -5.52
CA LYS A 88 -3.14 13.24 -5.42
C LYS A 88 -4.52 13.26 -4.78
N GLN A 89 -4.68 13.97 -3.65
CA GLN A 89 -5.96 14.12 -2.97
C GLN A 89 -7.01 14.84 -3.85
N GLY A 90 -6.63 15.94 -4.49
CA GLY A 90 -7.49 16.69 -5.41
C GLY A 90 -7.91 15.87 -6.63
N THR A 91 -7.00 15.04 -7.16
CA THR A 91 -7.29 14.12 -8.27
C THR A 91 -8.35 13.10 -7.86
N LEU A 92 -8.17 12.44 -6.70
CA LEU A 92 -9.14 11.48 -6.17
C LEU A 92 -10.48 12.15 -5.83
N PHE A 93 -10.46 13.38 -5.33
CA PHE A 93 -11.67 14.14 -5.02
C PHE A 93 -12.50 14.41 -6.29
N LEU A 94 -11.86 14.91 -7.35
CA LEU A 94 -12.53 15.17 -8.63
C LEU A 94 -13.00 13.87 -9.32
N LEU A 95 -12.17 12.83 -9.27
CA LEU A 95 -12.51 11.52 -9.82
C LEU A 95 -13.72 10.93 -9.09
N GLY A 96 -13.76 11.04 -7.76
CA GLY A 96 -14.89 10.62 -6.93
C GLY A 96 -16.17 11.37 -7.29
N ALA A 97 -16.11 12.67 -7.56
CA ALA A 97 -17.27 13.45 -8.02
C ALA A 97 -17.82 12.94 -9.35
N LEU A 98 -16.95 12.66 -10.34
CA LEU A 98 -17.33 12.12 -11.63
C LEU A 98 -17.95 10.72 -11.50
N ILE A 99 -17.32 9.85 -10.72
CA ILE A 99 -17.79 8.48 -10.47
C ILE A 99 -19.13 8.47 -9.74
N HIS A 100 -19.29 9.30 -8.70
CA HIS A 100 -20.54 9.45 -7.97
C HIS A 100 -21.67 9.84 -8.93
N ARG A 101 -21.47 10.88 -9.75
CA ARG A 101 -22.50 11.35 -10.68
C ARG A 101 -22.79 10.34 -11.80
N TYR A 102 -21.77 9.60 -12.26
CA TYR A 102 -21.90 8.51 -13.23
C TYR A 102 -22.86 7.43 -12.72
N PHE A 103 -22.60 6.87 -11.53
CA PHE A 103 -23.48 5.84 -10.95
C PHE A 103 -24.84 6.38 -10.54
N ARG A 104 -24.90 7.62 -10.05
CA ARG A 104 -26.18 8.27 -9.71
C ARG A 104 -27.08 8.44 -10.93
N LEU A 105 -26.54 8.81 -12.10
CA LEU A 105 -27.32 8.89 -13.34
C LEU A 105 -27.87 7.54 -13.76
N ILE A 106 -27.07 6.47 -13.64
CA ILE A 106 -27.53 5.11 -13.91
C ILE A 106 -28.73 4.76 -13.00
N LYS A 107 -28.58 4.98 -11.69
CA LYS A 107 -29.61 4.66 -10.70
C LYS A 107 -30.89 5.48 -10.89
N GLU A 108 -30.80 6.77 -11.22
CA GLU A 108 -31.96 7.62 -11.52
C GLU A 108 -32.79 7.07 -12.69
N TYR A 109 -32.13 6.71 -13.79
CA TYR A 109 -32.81 6.17 -14.97
C TYR A 109 -33.35 4.76 -14.73
N ASP A 110 -32.62 3.91 -14.00
CA ASP A 110 -33.11 2.57 -13.63
C ASP A 110 -34.36 2.67 -12.74
N THR A 111 -34.35 3.56 -11.74
CA THR A 111 -35.51 3.81 -10.85
C THR A 111 -36.69 4.34 -11.64
N TYR A 112 -36.47 5.31 -12.52
CA TYR A 112 -37.51 5.83 -13.41
C TYR A 112 -38.08 4.71 -14.29
N ASN A 113 -37.26 3.86 -14.87
CA ASN A 113 -37.72 2.76 -15.73
C ASN A 113 -38.50 1.69 -14.98
N VAL A 114 -38.16 1.43 -13.72
CA VAL A 114 -38.93 0.53 -12.84
C VAL A 114 -40.32 1.11 -12.56
N TYR A 115 -40.43 2.42 -12.34
CA TYR A 115 -41.71 3.10 -12.16
C TYR A 115 -42.49 3.20 -13.48
N ALA A 116 -41.82 3.64 -14.55
CA ALA A 116 -42.40 3.85 -15.87
C ALA A 116 -42.84 2.54 -16.54
N SER A 117 -42.26 1.38 -16.18
CA SER A 117 -42.77 0.07 -16.64
C SER A 117 -44.19 -0.26 -16.18
N TRP A 118 -44.74 0.50 -15.21
CA TRP A 118 -46.14 0.44 -14.81
C TRP A 118 -47.03 1.47 -15.55
N THR A 119 -46.44 2.28 -16.42
CA THR A 119 -47.11 3.35 -17.18
C THR A 119 -46.92 3.14 -18.68
N TYR A 120 -47.76 3.77 -19.51
CA TYR A 120 -47.70 3.65 -20.98
C TYR A 120 -46.49 4.37 -21.62
N PHE A 121 -45.68 5.07 -20.82
CA PHE A 121 -44.49 5.78 -21.28
C PHE A 121 -43.29 4.82 -21.39
N GLY A 122 -42.65 4.78 -22.56
CA GLY A 122 -41.55 3.88 -22.85
C GLY A 122 -40.32 4.06 -21.94
N LYS A 123 -39.46 3.04 -21.89
CA LYS A 123 -38.21 3.06 -21.10
C LYS A 123 -37.24 4.11 -21.64
N CYS A 124 -36.69 4.94 -20.75
CA CYS A 124 -35.64 5.90 -21.06
C CYS A 124 -34.26 5.29 -20.76
N ASP A 125 -33.34 5.33 -21.73
CA ASP A 125 -31.96 4.87 -21.51
C ASP A 125 -31.08 6.02 -21.01
N VAL A 126 -30.26 5.78 -19.98
CA VAL A 126 -29.26 6.73 -19.48
C VAL A 126 -28.26 7.14 -20.57
N THR A 127 -28.05 6.30 -21.59
CA THR A 127 -27.21 6.63 -22.75
C THR A 127 -27.73 7.81 -23.57
N SER A 128 -29.00 8.20 -23.41
CA SER A 128 -29.56 9.44 -23.99
C SER A 128 -29.14 10.71 -23.24
N SER A 129 -28.62 10.60 -22.01
CA SER A 129 -28.19 11.74 -21.22
C SER A 129 -26.85 12.27 -21.70
N LYS A 130 -26.83 13.51 -22.21
CA LYS A 130 -25.58 14.18 -22.63
C LYS A 130 -24.58 14.34 -21.49
N LEU A 131 -25.07 14.55 -20.26
CA LEU A 131 -24.21 14.61 -19.08
C LEU A 131 -23.53 13.26 -18.82
N PHE A 132 -24.29 12.17 -18.93
CA PHE A 132 -23.76 10.81 -18.78
C PHE A 132 -22.65 10.53 -19.81
N LEU A 133 -22.92 10.83 -21.09
CA LEU A 133 -21.94 10.65 -22.16
C LEU A 133 -20.66 11.49 -21.96
N ALA A 134 -20.81 12.73 -21.51
CA ALA A 134 -19.67 13.59 -21.22
C ALA A 134 -18.82 13.05 -20.05
N ILE A 135 -19.46 12.57 -18.98
CA ILE A 135 -18.76 11.95 -17.85
C ILE A 135 -18.03 10.68 -18.28
N ARG A 136 -18.67 9.80 -19.07
CA ARG A 136 -18.00 8.61 -19.63
C ARG A 136 -16.73 8.97 -20.40
N LYS A 137 -16.80 10.02 -21.24
CA LYS A 137 -15.66 10.52 -22.01
C LYS A 137 -14.56 11.06 -21.09
N ALA A 138 -14.92 11.79 -20.04
CA ALA A 138 -13.96 12.30 -19.05
C ALA A 138 -13.27 11.17 -18.27
N LEU A 139 -13.99 10.09 -17.98
CA LEU A 139 -13.47 8.87 -17.35
C LEU A 139 -12.72 7.94 -18.34
N GLN A 140 -12.62 8.32 -19.62
CA GLN A 140 -11.98 7.56 -20.70
C GLN A 140 -12.56 6.17 -20.96
N PHE A 141 -13.88 6.03 -20.83
CA PHE A 141 -14.53 4.80 -21.27
C PHE A 141 -14.57 4.69 -22.78
N ARG A 142 -14.69 3.44 -23.24
CA ARG A 142 -14.87 3.15 -24.66
C ARG A 142 -16.17 3.79 -25.16
N ASP A 143 -16.13 4.24 -26.41
CA ASP A 143 -17.27 4.82 -27.10
C ASP A 143 -18.42 3.81 -27.17
N LEU A 144 -19.65 4.25 -26.83
CA LEU A 144 -20.83 3.40 -26.79
C LEU A 144 -21.15 2.72 -28.14
N SER A 145 -20.74 3.34 -29.26
CA SER A 145 -20.83 2.73 -30.59
C SER A 145 -20.07 1.39 -30.69
N VAL A 146 -19.01 1.23 -29.90
CA VAL A 146 -18.18 0.02 -29.83
C VAL A 146 -18.74 -0.98 -28.82
N VAL A 147 -19.23 -0.51 -27.66
CA VAL A 147 -19.59 -1.36 -26.52
C VAL A 147 -21.05 -1.81 -26.47
N LYS A 148 -21.94 -1.15 -27.22
CA LYS A 148 -23.39 -1.44 -27.30
C LYS A 148 -24.04 -1.65 -25.90
N LYS A 149 -25.01 -2.58 -25.78
CA LYS A 149 -25.83 -2.81 -24.57
C LYS A 149 -25.05 -3.28 -23.32
N ARG A 150 -23.75 -3.59 -23.42
CA ARG A 150 -22.92 -4.10 -22.30
C ARG A 150 -21.94 -3.08 -21.72
N TYR A 151 -22.16 -1.79 -21.99
CA TYR A 151 -21.26 -0.72 -21.52
C TYR A 151 -20.97 -0.78 -20.01
N ARG A 152 -21.95 -1.17 -19.17
CA ARG A 152 -21.77 -1.24 -17.71
C ARG A 152 -20.66 -2.21 -17.33
N GLU A 153 -20.68 -3.42 -17.88
CA GLU A 153 -19.68 -4.45 -17.59
C GLU A 153 -18.28 -4.02 -18.07
N ASP A 154 -18.20 -3.42 -19.26
CA ASP A 154 -16.93 -3.02 -19.84
C ASP A 154 -16.34 -1.76 -19.19
N ASP A 155 -17.16 -0.82 -18.73
CA ASP A 155 -16.69 0.30 -17.93
C ASP A 155 -16.17 -0.15 -16.58
N LEU A 156 -16.79 -1.15 -15.96
CA LEU A 156 -16.35 -1.71 -14.69
C LEU A 156 -15.09 -2.57 -14.81
N LYS A 157 -14.69 -2.97 -16.03
CA LYS A 157 -13.35 -3.51 -16.30
C LYS A 157 -12.30 -2.39 -16.40
N ILE A 158 -12.73 -1.17 -16.73
CA ILE A 158 -11.85 0.01 -16.84
C ILE A 158 -11.71 0.71 -15.49
N LEU A 159 -12.81 0.93 -14.77
CA LEU A 159 -12.82 1.36 -13.38
C LEU A 159 -12.68 0.15 -12.46
N ASP A 160 -11.47 -0.16 -12.05
CA ASP A 160 -11.28 -1.16 -11.00
C ASP A 160 -11.96 -0.73 -9.70
N VAL A 161 -12.32 -1.72 -8.88
CA VAL A 161 -13.15 -1.49 -7.70
C VAL A 161 -12.42 -0.65 -6.65
N LEU A 162 -11.10 -0.78 -6.53
CA LEU A 162 -10.32 0.04 -5.61
C LEU A 162 -10.36 1.50 -6.02
N THR A 163 -10.13 1.82 -7.30
CA THR A 163 -10.21 3.19 -7.82
C THR A 163 -11.57 3.80 -7.53
N ILE A 164 -12.66 3.04 -7.74
CA ILE A 164 -14.02 3.50 -7.43
C ILE A 164 -14.14 3.85 -5.95
N ILE A 165 -13.82 2.89 -5.06
CA ILE A 165 -14.04 3.06 -3.62
C ILE A 165 -13.16 4.17 -3.06
N LYS A 166 -11.85 4.13 -3.32
CA LYS A 166 -10.89 5.11 -2.80
C LYS A 166 -11.23 6.53 -3.25
N SER A 167 -11.67 6.71 -4.50
CA SER A 167 -12.08 8.04 -5.00
C SER A 167 -13.40 8.49 -4.37
N LEU A 168 -14.38 7.58 -4.21
CA LEU A 168 -15.66 7.90 -3.58
C LEU A 168 -15.54 8.16 -2.08
N GLU A 169 -14.67 7.46 -1.37
CA GLU A 169 -14.35 7.70 0.05
C GLU A 169 -13.67 9.05 0.23
N VAL A 170 -12.63 9.36 -0.57
CA VAL A 170 -12.02 10.70 -0.55
C VAL A 170 -13.04 11.79 -0.86
N PHE A 171 -13.95 11.54 -1.81
CA PHE A 171 -15.05 12.46 -2.12
C PHE A 171 -16.04 12.62 -0.97
N ARG A 172 -16.48 11.53 -0.35
CA ARG A 172 -17.35 11.54 0.83
C ARG A 172 -16.70 12.33 1.95
N ASP A 173 -15.47 11.99 2.32
CA ASP A 173 -14.79 12.57 3.46
C ASP A 173 -14.61 14.08 3.22
N ASN A 174 -14.18 14.49 2.02
CA ASN A 174 -14.09 15.91 1.66
C ASN A 174 -15.42 16.65 1.66
N MET A 175 -16.50 15.99 1.23
CA MET A 175 -17.85 16.57 1.21
C MET A 175 -18.44 16.70 2.61
N LEU A 176 -18.04 15.83 3.54
CA LEU A 176 -18.46 15.83 4.93
C LEU A 176 -17.55 16.68 5.84
N LEU A 177 -16.38 17.13 5.37
CA LEU A 177 -15.55 18.08 6.10
C LEU A 177 -16.37 19.31 6.47
N GLU A 178 -16.40 19.59 7.77
CA GLU A 178 -17.06 20.75 8.35
C GLU A 178 -16.11 21.96 8.30
N ASP A 179 -16.66 23.13 7.97
CA ASP A 179 -15.94 24.38 8.17
C ASP A 179 -16.06 24.89 9.61
N LYS A 180 -15.53 26.10 9.86
CA LYS A 180 -15.54 26.72 11.20
C LYS A 180 -16.96 26.91 11.76
N GLU A 181 -17.98 26.95 10.89
CA GLU A 181 -19.39 27.10 11.26
C GLU A 181 -20.09 25.74 11.41
N LYS A 182 -19.33 24.63 11.40
CA LYS A 182 -19.83 23.26 11.42
C LYS A 182 -20.76 22.94 10.23
N THR A 183 -20.61 23.67 9.12
CA THR A 183 -21.37 23.39 7.92
C THR A 183 -20.58 22.42 7.03
N PRO A 184 -21.14 21.24 6.70
CA PRO A 184 -20.48 20.32 5.79
C PRO A 184 -20.25 20.93 4.41
N ARG A 185 -19.09 20.67 3.81
CA ARG A 185 -18.70 21.23 2.51
C ARG A 185 -19.73 21.03 1.41
N TYR A 186 -20.43 19.89 1.38
CA TYR A 186 -21.42 19.61 0.32
C TYR A 186 -22.56 20.64 0.25
N MET A 187 -22.88 21.33 1.35
CA MET A 187 -23.89 22.39 1.40
C MET A 187 -23.50 23.63 0.56
N LYS A 188 -22.22 23.77 0.21
CA LYS A 188 -21.72 24.85 -0.66
C LYS A 188 -22.04 24.63 -2.13
N TYR A 189 -22.47 23.42 -2.51
CA TYR A 189 -22.86 23.07 -3.87
C TYR A 189 -24.39 23.04 -3.97
N PRO A 190 -25.03 23.97 -4.71
CA PRO A 190 -26.49 24.11 -4.72
C PRO A 190 -27.26 22.84 -5.10
N HIS A 191 -26.69 22.00 -5.97
CA HIS A 191 -27.30 20.73 -6.34
C HIS A 191 -27.30 19.73 -5.17
N PHE A 192 -26.20 19.60 -4.42
CA PHE A 192 -26.10 18.67 -3.29
C PHE A 192 -26.83 19.18 -2.06
N ALA A 193 -26.81 20.49 -1.81
CA ALA A 193 -27.55 21.10 -0.69
C ALA A 193 -29.07 20.85 -0.76
N LYS A 194 -29.61 20.71 -1.97
CA LYS A 194 -31.04 20.43 -2.22
C LYS A 194 -31.37 18.93 -2.30
N ASP A 195 -30.37 18.06 -2.32
CA ASP A 195 -30.57 16.60 -2.35
C ASP A 195 -30.51 16.04 -0.93
N GLU A 196 -31.70 15.88 -0.31
CA GLU A 196 -31.85 15.35 1.05
C GLU A 196 -31.19 13.97 1.24
N ASN A 197 -31.03 13.22 0.15
CA ASN A 197 -30.50 11.86 0.16
C ASN A 197 -29.05 11.79 -0.33
N PHE A 198 -28.38 12.93 -0.55
CA PHE A 198 -27.01 12.98 -1.07
C PHE A 198 -26.05 12.04 -0.31
N LYS A 199 -26.05 12.15 1.03
CA LYS A 199 -25.18 11.32 1.90
C LYS A 199 -25.51 9.83 1.77
N GLN A 200 -26.79 9.50 1.81
CA GLN A 200 -27.26 8.12 1.72
C GLN A 200 -26.88 7.52 0.35
N TYR A 201 -27.14 8.22 -0.75
CA TYR A 201 -26.80 7.71 -2.08
C TYR A 201 -25.30 7.54 -2.29
N LEU A 202 -24.49 8.47 -1.79
CA LEU A 202 -23.05 8.34 -1.86
C LEU A 202 -22.57 7.09 -1.10
N GLN A 203 -23.07 6.86 0.12
CA GLN A 203 -22.70 5.69 0.91
C GLN A 203 -23.22 4.38 0.28
N GLU A 204 -24.43 4.36 -0.27
CA GLU A 204 -24.98 3.18 -0.97
C GLU A 204 -24.12 2.75 -2.16
N ILE A 205 -23.60 3.71 -2.95
CA ILE A 205 -22.70 3.43 -4.08
C ILE A 205 -21.38 2.83 -3.54
N ILE A 206 -20.82 3.40 -2.46
CA ILE A 206 -19.61 2.87 -1.82
C ILE A 206 -19.85 1.44 -1.34
N ASP A 207 -20.96 1.16 -0.64
CA ASP A 207 -21.28 -0.15 -0.09
C ASP A 207 -21.55 -1.20 -1.17
N GLU A 208 -22.19 -0.82 -2.28
CA GLU A 208 -22.38 -1.70 -3.44
C GLU A 208 -21.04 -2.13 -4.02
N HIS A 209 -20.14 -1.18 -4.28
CA HIS A 209 -18.84 -1.49 -4.85
C HIS A 209 -17.92 -2.20 -3.85
N THR A 210 -18.00 -1.88 -2.57
CA THR A 210 -17.26 -2.56 -1.49
C THR A 210 -17.63 -4.04 -1.45
N ARG A 211 -18.93 -4.36 -1.48
CA ARG A 211 -19.40 -5.75 -1.55
C ARG A 211 -18.94 -6.44 -2.83
N ARG A 212 -19.06 -5.77 -3.98
CA ARG A 212 -18.65 -6.35 -5.27
C ARG A 212 -17.16 -6.64 -5.36
N GLY A 213 -16.32 -5.80 -4.75
CA GLY A 213 -14.86 -5.90 -4.82
C GLY A 213 -14.19 -6.42 -3.57
N ALA A 214 -14.93 -7.02 -2.62
CA ALA A 214 -14.38 -7.44 -1.33
C ALA A 214 -13.08 -8.24 -1.46
N ALA A 215 -13.02 -9.20 -2.39
CA ALA A 215 -11.83 -9.99 -2.65
C ALA A 215 -10.64 -9.15 -3.16
N MET A 216 -10.89 -8.19 -4.05
CA MET A 216 -9.85 -7.30 -4.57
C MET A 216 -9.37 -6.31 -3.49
N LEU A 217 -10.28 -5.75 -2.71
CA LEU A 217 -9.94 -4.87 -1.58
C LEU A 217 -9.08 -5.59 -0.56
N GLN A 218 -9.42 -6.83 -0.24
CA GLN A 218 -8.62 -7.67 0.64
C GLN A 218 -7.18 -7.85 0.13
N ARG A 219 -6.98 -7.97 -1.19
CA ARG A 219 -5.64 -8.03 -1.79
C ARG A 219 -4.87 -6.71 -1.67
N PHE A 220 -5.54 -5.57 -1.81
CA PHE A 220 -4.91 -4.27 -1.55
C PHE A 220 -4.60 -4.03 -0.07
N LYS A 221 -5.41 -4.57 0.85
CA LYS A 221 -5.08 -4.58 2.28
C LYS A 221 -3.80 -5.39 2.55
N ALA A 222 -3.61 -6.51 1.87
CA ALA A 222 -2.36 -7.27 1.96
C ALA A 222 -1.15 -6.45 1.48
N ILE A 223 -1.29 -5.73 0.37
CA ILE A 223 -0.25 -4.80 -0.13
C ILE A 223 0.02 -3.69 0.88
N ALA A 224 -1.02 -3.06 1.42
CA ALA A 224 -0.90 -1.98 2.39
C ALA A 224 -0.18 -2.42 3.67
N PHE A 225 -0.47 -3.65 4.14
CA PHE A 225 0.24 -4.27 5.25
C PHE A 225 1.77 -4.30 5.00
N VAL A 226 2.24 -4.93 3.92
CA VAL A 226 3.69 -5.03 3.66
C VAL A 226 4.34 -3.68 3.33
N GLN A 227 3.60 -2.74 2.76
CA GLN A 227 4.08 -1.38 2.55
C GLN A 227 4.26 -0.63 3.87
N SER A 228 3.28 -0.71 4.78
CA SER A 228 3.39 -0.11 6.12
C SER A 228 4.54 -0.73 6.92
N LEU A 229 4.75 -2.05 6.80
CA LEU A 229 5.88 -2.75 7.40
C LEU A 229 7.23 -2.24 6.85
N ALA A 230 7.36 -2.09 5.53
CA ALA A 230 8.58 -1.57 4.92
C ALA A 230 8.91 -0.14 5.40
N VAL A 231 7.90 0.71 5.56
CA VAL A 231 8.07 2.07 6.11
C VAL A 231 8.50 2.02 7.57
N GLN A 232 7.85 1.19 8.39
CA GLN A 232 8.22 1.07 9.80
C GLN A 232 9.66 0.54 9.96
N ILE A 233 10.05 -0.50 9.22
CA ILE A 233 11.42 -1.03 9.25
C ILE A 233 12.43 0.05 8.85
N GLU A 234 12.15 0.87 7.84
CA GLU A 234 13.05 1.97 7.46
C GLU A 234 13.19 3.03 8.57
N ASN A 235 12.08 3.38 9.24
CA ASN A 235 12.10 4.34 10.34
C ASN A 235 12.96 3.82 11.51
N GLU A 236 12.73 2.57 11.92
CA GLU A 236 13.55 1.93 12.98
C GLU A 236 14.99 1.76 12.54
N ARG A 237 15.20 1.48 11.25
CA ARG A 237 16.54 1.32 10.70
C ARG A 237 17.36 2.59 10.88
N PHE A 238 16.79 3.73 10.52
CA PHE A 238 17.46 5.03 10.64
C PHE A 238 17.80 5.39 12.10
N LEU A 239 16.93 5.03 13.05
CA LEU A 239 17.20 5.23 14.47
C LEU A 239 18.34 4.33 14.95
N LEU A 240 18.30 3.03 14.64
CA LEU A 240 19.32 2.10 15.10
C LEU A 240 20.68 2.37 14.44
N GLU A 241 20.73 2.77 13.16
CA GLU A 241 21.99 3.11 12.50
C GLU A 241 22.72 4.27 13.21
N LYS A 242 21.99 5.23 13.76
CA LYS A 242 22.59 6.30 14.59
C LYS A 242 23.16 5.78 15.89
N ASP A 243 22.48 4.84 16.54
CA ASP A 243 22.95 4.22 17.78
C ASP A 243 24.17 3.32 17.54
N ILE A 244 24.18 2.56 16.44
CA ILE A 244 25.35 1.79 15.97
C ILE A 244 26.53 2.74 15.73
N GLU A 245 26.32 3.85 15.02
CA GLU A 245 27.38 4.84 14.80
C GLU A 245 27.91 5.43 16.11
N LYS A 246 27.01 5.80 17.03
CA LYS A 246 27.37 6.35 18.34
C LYS A 246 28.24 5.36 19.11
N TRP A 247 27.83 4.10 19.16
CA TRP A 247 28.56 3.04 19.85
C TRP A 247 29.92 2.74 19.18
N CYS A 248 29.98 2.56 17.86
CA CYS A 248 31.24 2.28 17.17
C CYS A 248 32.24 3.45 17.28
N LYS A 249 31.79 4.71 17.22
CA LYS A 249 32.65 5.89 17.46
C LYS A 249 33.17 5.92 18.90
N ALA A 250 32.32 5.54 19.87
CA ALA A 250 32.72 5.45 21.26
C ALA A 250 33.73 4.32 21.50
N ILE A 251 33.57 3.16 20.86
CA ILE A 251 34.56 2.08 20.89
C ILE A 251 35.91 2.57 20.34
N ALA A 252 35.92 3.28 19.22
CA ALA A 252 37.16 3.82 18.65
C ALA A 252 37.87 4.82 19.58
N LYS A 253 37.11 5.51 20.44
CA LYS A 253 37.64 6.42 21.45
C LYS A 253 38.15 5.69 22.69
N ASP A 254 37.36 4.75 23.22
CA ASP A 254 37.66 4.02 24.46
C ASP A 254 38.76 2.96 24.24
N TYR A 255 38.84 2.39 23.03
CA TYR A 255 39.78 1.34 22.65
C TYR A 255 40.57 1.76 21.41
N LYS A 256 41.60 2.59 21.59
CA LYS A 256 42.46 3.05 20.47
C LYS A 256 43.07 1.92 19.64
N ASN A 257 43.31 0.76 20.26
CA ASN A 257 43.71 -0.46 19.59
C ASN A 257 42.50 -1.40 19.48
N PHE A 258 42.01 -1.62 18.25
CA PHE A 258 40.88 -2.51 17.99
C PHE A 258 41.13 -3.94 18.52
N ALA A 259 42.37 -4.41 18.58
CA ALA A 259 42.69 -5.72 19.16
C ALA A 259 42.27 -5.87 20.63
N HIS A 260 42.29 -4.77 21.41
CA HIS A 260 41.79 -4.80 22.78
C HIS A 260 40.27 -4.92 22.84
N PHE A 261 39.56 -4.26 21.91
CA PHE A 261 38.10 -4.39 21.79
C PHE A 261 37.69 -5.83 21.41
N LYS A 262 38.42 -6.46 20.48
CA LYS A 262 38.16 -7.85 20.05
C LYS A 262 38.29 -8.89 21.17
N ALA A 263 39.07 -8.57 22.20
CA ALA A 263 39.33 -9.47 23.33
C ALA A 263 38.36 -9.26 24.51
N LEU A 264 37.36 -8.39 24.36
CA LEU A 264 36.35 -8.16 25.40
C LEU A 264 35.42 -9.37 25.54
N ASP A 265 35.02 -9.65 26.77
CA ASP A 265 33.97 -10.62 27.08
C ASP A 265 32.57 -9.99 26.98
N ASP A 266 31.54 -10.82 27.09
CA ASP A 266 30.13 -10.40 26.99
C ASP A 266 29.75 -9.32 28.01
N VAL A 267 30.33 -9.40 29.22
CA VAL A 267 30.07 -8.45 30.30
C VAL A 267 30.62 -7.07 29.94
N ALA A 268 31.83 -7.02 29.39
CA ALA A 268 32.47 -5.79 28.95
C ALA A 268 31.80 -5.20 27.70
N ILE A 269 31.36 -6.03 26.74
CA ILE A 269 30.58 -5.58 25.59
C ILE A 269 29.26 -4.96 26.03
N ASN A 270 28.50 -5.63 26.91
CA ASN A 270 27.25 -5.09 27.42
C ASN A 270 27.46 -3.80 28.24
N SER A 271 28.50 -3.75 29.07
CA SER A 271 28.86 -2.53 29.82
C SER A 271 29.20 -1.36 28.89
N SER A 272 29.89 -1.62 27.78
CA SER A 272 30.17 -0.62 26.75
C SER A 272 28.90 -0.10 26.08
N LEU A 273 27.95 -0.99 25.76
CA LEU A 273 26.65 -0.60 25.20
C LEU A 273 25.83 0.25 26.18
N MET A 274 25.72 -0.19 27.45
CA MET A 274 25.03 0.55 28.52
C MET A 274 25.59 1.96 28.73
N LYS A 275 26.90 2.14 28.54
CA LYS A 275 27.57 3.44 28.69
C LYS A 275 27.27 4.41 27.55
N HIS A 276 27.05 3.92 26.33
CA HIS A 276 27.06 4.75 25.12
C HIS A 276 25.73 4.79 24.35
N VAL A 277 24.84 3.82 24.55
CA VAL A 277 23.54 3.71 23.87
C VAL A 277 22.42 3.80 24.90
N GLU A 278 21.56 4.81 24.76
CA GLU A 278 20.52 5.14 25.74
C GLU A 278 19.30 4.21 25.66
N SER A 279 18.88 3.87 24.44
CA SER A 279 17.75 2.98 24.19
C SER A 279 18.08 1.54 24.57
N GLU A 280 17.27 0.94 25.45
CA GLU A 280 17.39 -0.48 25.82
C GLU A 280 17.15 -1.40 24.63
N THR A 281 16.13 -1.09 23.82
CA THR A 281 15.83 -1.83 22.59
C THR A 281 17.02 -1.81 21.64
N SER A 282 17.61 -0.63 21.41
CA SER A 282 18.79 -0.50 20.56
C SER A 282 19.97 -1.30 21.11
N ARG A 283 20.21 -1.28 22.43
CA ARG A 283 21.28 -2.08 23.04
C ARG A 283 21.10 -3.57 22.77
N ASN A 284 19.89 -4.09 22.98
CA ASN A 284 19.60 -5.51 22.80
C ASN A 284 19.77 -5.95 21.33
N ILE A 285 19.36 -5.09 20.39
CA ILE A 285 19.53 -5.37 18.96
C ILE A 285 21.02 -5.29 18.58
N ILE A 286 21.74 -4.24 18.97
CA ILE A 286 23.17 -4.08 18.67
C ILE A 286 24.00 -5.22 19.28
N PHE A 287 23.68 -5.63 20.50
CA PHE A 287 24.29 -6.79 21.15
C PHE A 287 24.05 -8.05 20.31
N SER A 288 22.79 -8.31 19.94
CA SER A 288 22.44 -9.48 19.11
C SER A 288 23.15 -9.46 17.75
N LEU A 289 23.25 -8.29 17.10
CA LEU A 289 23.97 -8.09 15.84
C LEU A 289 25.46 -8.41 15.99
N PHE A 290 26.09 -7.98 17.08
CA PHE A 290 27.49 -8.24 17.34
C PHE A 290 27.80 -9.74 17.38
N TYR A 291 26.90 -10.57 17.92
CA TYR A 291 27.08 -12.03 18.00
C TYR A 291 26.59 -12.80 16.77
N THR A 292 26.19 -12.13 15.70
CA THR A 292 25.90 -12.83 14.45
C THR A 292 27.17 -13.43 13.85
N PRO A 293 27.08 -14.57 13.13
CA PRO A 293 28.22 -15.14 12.41
C PRO A 293 28.89 -14.13 11.47
N LEU A 294 28.10 -13.26 10.82
CA LEU A 294 28.62 -12.24 9.91
C LEU A 294 29.62 -11.28 10.59
N ILE A 295 29.43 -10.98 11.89
CA ILE A 295 30.35 -10.15 12.66
C ILE A 295 31.43 -11.00 13.32
N GLN A 296 31.05 -12.04 14.07
CA GLN A 296 31.99 -12.83 14.87
C GLN A 296 33.03 -13.56 14.01
N ASP A 297 32.63 -14.17 12.89
CA ASP A 297 33.55 -14.91 12.02
C ASP A 297 34.57 -13.99 11.34
N ASN A 298 34.21 -12.71 11.17
CA ASN A 298 35.07 -11.69 10.56
C ASN A 298 35.80 -10.83 11.59
N LEU A 299 35.50 -10.94 12.89
CA LEU A 299 35.96 -9.97 13.90
C LEU A 299 37.50 -9.83 13.91
N ASN A 300 38.22 -10.93 13.69
CA ASN A 300 39.68 -10.96 13.67
C ASN A 300 40.31 -10.13 12.55
N THR A 301 39.63 -9.98 11.41
CA THR A 301 40.12 -9.27 10.21
C THR A 301 39.61 -7.83 10.12
N LEU A 302 38.69 -7.41 11.00
CA LEU A 302 38.13 -6.06 11.03
C LEU A 302 39.05 -5.07 11.76
N ASP A 303 38.85 -3.79 11.43
CA ASP A 303 39.34 -2.62 12.14
C ASP A 303 38.15 -1.72 12.54
N HIS A 304 38.41 -0.58 13.19
CA HIS A 304 37.33 0.33 13.62
C HIS A 304 36.44 0.82 12.47
N SER A 305 37.01 1.07 11.28
CA SER A 305 36.26 1.59 10.13
C SER A 305 35.37 0.50 9.52
N ASN A 306 35.95 -0.68 9.31
CA ASN A 306 35.28 -1.83 8.72
C ASN A 306 34.25 -2.45 9.68
N PHE A 307 34.47 -2.37 11.00
CA PHE A 307 33.52 -2.83 12.01
C PHE A 307 32.20 -2.07 11.94
N LEU A 308 32.22 -0.74 11.86
CA LEU A 308 31.01 0.07 11.69
C LEU A 308 30.27 -0.30 10.40
N ALA A 309 30.99 -0.42 9.29
CA ALA A 309 30.40 -0.81 8.00
C ALA A 309 29.74 -2.19 8.09
N LYS A 310 30.40 -3.18 8.71
CA LYS A 310 29.83 -4.52 8.88
C LYS A 310 28.66 -4.59 9.82
N MET A 311 28.64 -3.84 10.93
CA MET A 311 27.49 -3.76 11.82
C MET A 311 26.25 -3.23 11.07
N LYS A 312 26.43 -2.18 10.25
CA LYS A 312 25.36 -1.62 9.42
C LYS A 312 24.90 -2.59 8.34
N GLU A 313 25.83 -3.24 7.65
CA GLU A 313 25.51 -4.25 6.63
C GLU A 313 24.74 -5.44 7.22
N CYS A 314 25.17 -5.94 8.38
CA CYS A 314 24.47 -7.00 9.10
C CYS A 314 23.03 -6.61 9.44
N TYR A 315 22.82 -5.37 9.83
CA TYR A 315 21.49 -4.88 10.16
C TYR A 315 20.63 -4.64 8.91
N ASP A 316 21.21 -4.18 7.79
CA ASP A 316 20.51 -4.09 6.51
C ASP A 316 20.01 -5.48 6.05
N PHE A 317 20.84 -6.53 6.19
CA PHE A 317 20.39 -7.91 5.98
C PHE A 317 19.24 -8.30 6.90
N THR A 318 19.33 -7.96 8.18
CA THR A 318 18.26 -8.24 9.16
C THR A 318 16.95 -7.55 8.74
N CYS A 319 17.00 -6.29 8.29
CA CYS A 319 15.85 -5.56 7.78
C CYS A 319 15.21 -6.26 6.56
N SER A 320 16.02 -6.76 5.63
CA SER A 320 15.54 -7.55 4.49
C SER A 320 14.78 -8.79 4.93
N TYR A 321 15.30 -9.52 5.93
CA TYR A 321 14.64 -10.72 6.46
C TYR A 321 13.35 -10.39 7.23
N MET A 322 13.30 -9.28 7.97
CA MET A 322 12.07 -8.79 8.62
C MET A 322 10.99 -8.51 7.58
N LEU A 323 11.33 -7.78 6.51
CA LEU A 323 10.38 -7.46 5.44
C LEU A 323 9.96 -8.70 4.65
N PHE A 324 10.90 -9.62 4.37
CA PHE A 324 10.58 -10.93 3.81
C PHE A 324 9.62 -11.71 4.70
N GLY A 325 9.74 -11.61 6.03
CA GLY A 325 8.79 -12.20 6.97
C GLY A 325 7.36 -11.73 6.77
N GLY A 326 7.16 -10.45 6.43
CA GLY A 326 5.85 -9.92 6.02
C GLY A 326 5.28 -10.63 4.80
N TYR A 327 6.09 -10.83 3.76
CA TYR A 327 5.70 -11.61 2.58
C TYR A 327 5.43 -13.08 2.91
N ALA A 328 6.31 -13.71 3.70
CA ALA A 328 6.13 -15.10 4.12
C ALA A 328 4.80 -15.29 4.86
N LEU A 329 4.43 -14.35 5.75
CA LEU A 329 3.14 -14.35 6.44
C LEU A 329 1.95 -14.25 5.47
N LEU A 330 2.02 -13.35 4.49
CA LEU A 330 0.97 -13.24 3.46
C LEU A 330 0.85 -14.53 2.64
N LEU A 331 1.97 -15.13 2.26
CA LEU A 331 2.02 -16.36 1.47
C LEU A 331 1.47 -17.58 2.23
N GLN A 332 1.48 -17.58 3.57
CA GLN A 332 0.75 -18.59 4.36
C GLN A 332 -0.78 -18.44 4.23
N GLN A 333 -1.28 -17.27 3.85
CA GLN A 333 -2.70 -17.00 3.58
C GLN A 333 -3.01 -17.11 2.08
N SER A 334 -2.38 -18.05 1.37
CA SER A 334 -2.41 -18.17 -0.11
C SER A 334 -3.82 -18.18 -0.72
N ARG A 335 -4.83 -18.72 -0.02
CA ARG A 335 -6.24 -18.72 -0.48
C ARG A 335 -6.83 -17.32 -0.66
N MET A 336 -6.26 -16.31 -0.02
CA MET A 336 -6.70 -14.92 -0.10
C MET A 336 -5.98 -14.13 -1.20
N LEU A 337 -4.91 -14.70 -1.78
CA LEU A 337 -4.11 -14.08 -2.84
C LEU A 337 -4.54 -14.65 -4.20
N ASP A 338 -4.61 -13.81 -5.23
CA ASP A 338 -4.75 -14.29 -6.61
C ASP A 338 -3.37 -14.56 -7.23
N THR A 339 -3.40 -15.15 -8.43
CA THR A 339 -2.18 -15.42 -9.21
C THR A 339 -1.42 -14.13 -9.55
N ASP A 340 -2.13 -13.04 -9.85
CA ASP A 340 -1.53 -11.76 -10.21
C ASP A 340 -0.75 -11.14 -9.04
N LEU A 341 -1.33 -11.14 -7.84
CA LEU A 341 -0.66 -10.65 -6.63
C LEU A 341 0.51 -11.58 -6.27
N SER A 342 0.31 -12.90 -6.37
CA SER A 342 1.37 -13.89 -6.12
C SER A 342 2.57 -13.68 -7.05
N PHE A 343 2.32 -13.43 -8.33
CA PHE A 343 3.35 -13.08 -9.31
C PHE A 343 4.01 -11.73 -9.04
N THR A 344 3.23 -10.75 -8.56
CA THR A 344 3.77 -9.43 -8.19
C THR A 344 4.67 -9.53 -6.94
N ILE A 345 4.32 -10.38 -5.97
CA ILE A 345 5.16 -10.73 -4.81
C ILE A 345 6.43 -11.43 -5.28
N GLN A 346 6.32 -12.46 -6.13
CA GLN A 346 7.46 -13.18 -6.70
C GLN A 346 8.49 -12.22 -7.31
N LYS A 347 8.03 -11.28 -8.15
CA LYS A 347 8.89 -10.25 -8.75
C LYS A 347 9.53 -9.32 -7.74
N SER A 348 8.82 -8.99 -6.66
CA SER A 348 9.33 -8.10 -5.63
C SER A 348 10.43 -8.75 -4.79
N LEU A 349 10.32 -10.07 -4.60
CA LEU A 349 11.32 -10.92 -3.97
C LEU A 349 12.48 -11.32 -4.91
N VAL A 350 12.40 -10.96 -6.20
CA VAL A 350 13.44 -11.25 -7.21
C VAL A 350 13.65 -12.76 -7.41
N LEU A 351 12.55 -13.53 -7.36
CA LEU A 351 12.58 -14.97 -7.66
C LEU A 351 12.51 -15.20 -9.17
N GLU A 352 13.35 -16.10 -9.69
CA GLU A 352 13.55 -16.27 -11.13
C GLU A 352 12.40 -17.00 -11.83
N ARG A 353 11.82 -18.01 -11.16
CA ARG A 353 10.90 -18.99 -11.72
C ARG A 353 9.53 -18.96 -11.05
N SER A 354 9.47 -19.18 -9.74
CA SER A 354 8.20 -19.24 -9.01
C SER A 354 8.37 -19.03 -7.51
N LEU A 355 7.25 -18.88 -6.80
CA LEU A 355 7.23 -18.87 -5.34
C LEU A 355 7.67 -20.21 -4.71
N ASP A 356 7.72 -21.30 -5.48
CA ASP A 356 8.15 -22.62 -5.01
C ASP A 356 9.67 -22.69 -4.75
N GLU A 357 10.42 -21.68 -5.20
CA GLU A 357 11.83 -21.49 -4.82
C GLU A 357 12.00 -21.20 -3.32
N LEU A 358 10.94 -20.76 -2.64
CA LEU A 358 10.95 -20.51 -1.20
C LEU A 358 10.70 -21.82 -0.45
N SER A 359 11.72 -22.33 0.23
CA SER A 359 11.55 -23.49 1.10
C SER A 359 10.69 -23.15 2.33
N LYS A 360 10.10 -24.17 2.95
CA LYS A 360 9.37 -23.97 4.22
C LYS A 360 10.28 -23.47 5.34
N GLU A 361 11.56 -23.84 5.30
CA GLU A 361 12.56 -23.32 6.23
C GLU A 361 12.82 -21.82 6.00
N ASP A 362 12.92 -21.38 4.74
CA ASP A 362 13.07 -19.95 4.41
C ASP A 362 11.89 -19.16 4.95
N MET A 363 10.66 -19.60 4.65
CA MET A 363 9.44 -18.96 5.16
C MET A 363 9.40 -18.93 6.69
N LEU A 364 9.77 -20.03 7.37
CA LEU A 364 9.77 -20.11 8.83
C LEU A 364 10.71 -19.07 9.43
N ASN A 365 11.93 -18.98 8.90
CA ASN A 365 12.90 -18.02 9.39
C ASN A 365 12.44 -16.58 9.14
N GLY A 366 11.89 -16.28 7.97
CA GLY A 366 11.29 -14.96 7.70
C GLY A 366 10.21 -14.60 8.74
N VAL A 367 9.28 -15.53 9.03
CA VAL A 367 8.24 -15.32 10.05
C VAL A 367 8.85 -15.07 11.43
N LYS A 368 9.93 -15.76 11.80
CA LYS A 368 10.65 -15.52 13.07
C LYS A 368 11.29 -14.13 13.13
N PHE A 369 11.91 -13.66 12.05
CA PHE A 369 12.45 -12.30 11.99
C PHE A 369 11.35 -11.24 12.13
N LEU A 370 10.21 -11.42 11.46
CA LEU A 370 9.05 -10.54 11.62
C LEU A 370 8.54 -10.53 13.07
N LYS A 371 8.40 -11.72 13.68
CA LYS A 371 7.94 -11.85 15.06
C LYS A 371 8.87 -11.12 16.02
N GLN A 372 10.17 -11.36 15.92
CA GLN A 372 11.18 -10.72 16.76
C GLN A 372 11.15 -9.19 16.61
N PHE A 373 10.97 -8.69 15.38
CA PHE A 373 10.81 -7.26 15.14
C PHE A 373 9.60 -6.67 15.90
N LEU A 374 8.44 -7.32 15.81
CA LEU A 374 7.22 -6.83 16.46
C LEU A 374 7.22 -6.98 17.99
N GLU A 375 7.98 -7.94 18.51
CA GLU A 375 8.22 -8.10 19.96
C GLU A 375 9.12 -6.98 20.50
N ASN A 376 10.14 -6.59 19.73
CA ASN A 376 11.03 -5.49 20.07
C ASN A 376 10.37 -4.10 19.89
N GLU A 377 9.45 -3.99 18.93
CA GLU A 377 8.77 -2.74 18.57
C GLU A 377 7.24 -2.84 18.74
N PRO A 378 6.72 -2.95 19.99
CA PRO A 378 5.29 -3.07 20.22
C PRO A 378 4.50 -1.84 19.76
N GLY A 379 5.17 -0.69 19.63
CA GLY A 379 4.62 0.57 19.12
C GLY A 379 4.51 0.67 17.59
N ALA A 380 4.98 -0.33 16.84
CA ALA A 380 4.92 -0.33 15.37
C ALA A 380 3.48 -0.09 14.86
N VAL A 381 3.33 0.95 14.02
CA VAL A 381 2.06 1.35 13.41
C VAL A 381 1.95 0.70 12.03
N LEU A 382 1.27 -0.44 11.98
CA LEU A 382 1.07 -1.23 10.76
C LEU A 382 -0.39 -1.17 10.31
N ASP A 383 -0.59 -1.21 8.99
CA ASP A 383 -1.91 -1.43 8.40
C ASP A 383 -2.28 -2.91 8.51
N CYS A 384 -2.95 -3.26 9.61
CA CYS A 384 -3.35 -4.63 9.91
C CYS A 384 -4.74 -4.99 9.35
N GLU A 385 -5.34 -4.17 8.48
CA GLU A 385 -6.70 -4.40 8.01
C GLU A 385 -6.88 -5.72 7.25
N PHE A 386 -5.81 -6.20 6.59
CA PHE A 386 -5.81 -7.51 5.95
C PHE A 386 -6.11 -8.64 6.95
N PHE A 387 -5.59 -8.53 8.16
CA PHE A 387 -5.85 -9.47 9.25
C PHE A 387 -7.05 -9.03 10.11
N GLU A 388 -7.76 -7.99 9.71
CA GLU A 388 -8.82 -7.27 10.44
C GLU A 388 -8.37 -6.55 11.72
N SER A 389 -7.26 -6.94 12.37
CA SER A 389 -6.71 -6.27 13.55
C SER A 389 -5.27 -6.72 13.84
N LYS A 390 -4.57 -5.95 14.69
CA LYS A 390 -3.22 -6.30 15.19
C LYS A 390 -3.20 -7.63 15.96
N ASP A 391 -4.23 -7.91 16.77
CA ASP A 391 -4.31 -9.17 17.53
C ASP A 391 -4.49 -10.39 16.63
N LYS A 392 -5.30 -10.25 15.58
CA LYS A 392 -5.47 -11.30 14.57
C LYS A 392 -4.23 -11.48 13.71
N MET A 393 -3.48 -10.41 13.41
CA MET A 393 -2.16 -10.52 12.79
C MET A 393 -1.19 -11.31 13.68
N ASN A 394 -1.10 -10.99 14.97
CA ASN A 394 -0.25 -11.73 15.93
C ASN A 394 -0.65 -13.21 16.00
N THR A 395 -1.95 -13.50 15.98
CA THR A 395 -2.47 -14.87 15.90
C THR A 395 -2.05 -15.56 14.60
N ALA A 396 -2.08 -14.86 13.47
CA ALA A 396 -1.64 -15.38 12.19
C ALA A 396 -0.13 -15.67 12.17
N ILE A 397 0.69 -14.83 12.80
CA ILE A 397 2.14 -15.05 12.98
C ILE A 397 2.39 -16.31 13.80
N ALA A 398 1.76 -16.44 14.97
CA ALA A 398 1.92 -17.61 15.83
C ALA A 398 1.47 -18.92 15.13
N ARG A 399 0.39 -18.85 14.35
CA ARG A 399 -0.08 -19.98 13.55
C ARG A 399 0.92 -20.34 12.45
N ALA A 400 1.38 -19.35 11.68
CA ALA A 400 2.35 -19.54 10.62
C ALA A 400 3.64 -20.18 11.14
N GLU A 401 4.16 -19.68 12.26
CA GLU A 401 5.36 -20.24 12.91
C GLU A 401 5.14 -21.71 13.30
N LYS A 402 4.00 -22.03 13.92
CA LYS A 402 3.67 -23.41 14.33
C LYS A 402 3.53 -24.35 13.13
N GLU A 403 2.77 -23.96 12.12
CA GLU A 403 2.50 -24.78 10.92
C GLU A 403 3.79 -25.03 10.13
N LEU A 404 4.61 -24.00 9.93
CA LEU A 404 5.89 -24.12 9.23
C LEU A 404 6.91 -24.96 10.03
N THR A 405 6.92 -24.84 11.36
CA THR A 405 7.78 -25.68 12.22
C THR A 405 7.45 -27.16 12.03
N LEU A 406 6.16 -27.52 12.05
CA LEU A 406 5.72 -28.91 11.82
C LEU A 406 6.13 -29.44 10.43
N LEU A 407 5.97 -28.61 9.39
CA LEU A 407 6.35 -29.00 8.03
C LEU A 407 7.86 -29.20 7.87
N VAL A 408 8.68 -28.35 8.50
CA VAL A 408 10.14 -28.47 8.47
C VAL A 408 10.63 -29.70 9.25
N SER A 409 10.02 -30.02 10.40
CA SER A 409 10.38 -31.23 11.16
C SER A 409 10.06 -32.51 10.39
N SER A 410 8.87 -32.61 9.78
CA SER A 410 8.49 -33.80 9.01
C SER A 410 9.31 -34.00 7.72
N GLN A 411 9.85 -32.93 7.13
CA GLN A 411 10.77 -33.03 6.00
C GLN A 411 12.12 -33.62 6.41
N LYS A 412 12.62 -33.28 7.62
CA LYS A 412 13.87 -33.85 8.15
C LYS A 412 13.74 -35.34 8.45
N GLU A 413 12.64 -35.75 9.08
CA GLU A 413 12.35 -37.17 9.35
C GLU A 413 12.27 -38.00 8.06
N ASN A 414 11.60 -37.50 7.02
CA ASN A 414 11.51 -38.20 5.73
C ASN A 414 12.86 -38.26 4.98
N HIS A 415 13.73 -37.27 5.13
CA HIS A 415 15.08 -37.31 4.53
C HIS A 415 16.02 -38.27 5.27
N GLU A 416 15.92 -38.37 6.60
CA GLU A 416 16.69 -39.34 7.37
C GLU A 416 16.29 -40.78 7.03
N VAL A 417 14.98 -41.06 6.87
CA VAL A 417 14.50 -42.40 6.51
C VAL A 417 14.96 -42.83 5.10
N VAL A 418 15.02 -41.91 4.14
CA VAL A 418 15.48 -42.21 2.76
C VAL A 418 16.99 -42.45 2.68
N LEU A 419 17.79 -41.86 3.58
CA LEU A 419 19.25 -42.08 3.64
C LEU A 419 19.65 -43.33 4.43
N THR A 420 18.69 -43.99 5.10
CA THR A 420 18.90 -45.23 5.87
C THR A 420 18.52 -46.52 5.12
N PHE A 421 18.32 -46.49 3.80
CA PHE A 421 18.06 -47.69 2.99
C PHE A 421 19.15 -47.96 1.95
#